data_AF-A0A2A5GB10-F1
#
_entry.id   AF-A0A2A5GB10-F1
#
_cell.length_a   1.000
_cell.length_b   1.000
_cell.length_c   1.000
_cell.angle_alpha   90.00
_cell.angle_beta   90.00
_cell.angle_gamma   90.00
#
_symmetry.space_group_name_H-M   'P 1'
#
loop_
_entity.id
_entity.type
_entity.pdbx_description
1 polymer ?
#
loop_
_entity_poly.entity_id
_entity_poly.type
_entity_poly.pdbx_seq_one_letter_code
_entity_poly.pdbx_strand_id
1 'polypeptide(L)'
;MMRLFSYISFILLALNTNLYGQNANDCKKELSAINSVMGNMDFPRDDQVYYLKYSTKSMMWDETITPAKDIEIEILMSKDQLHYLAGDIVMFQDMRDAFMIIKSRKMIMWSTSAIYEDRQAKMEDLVVFRDTLLELCTIKSCDKVSLDGVELKKIILQPNERARKYLKLEKMEVLYNPEKKWINKVVIDYTRKHEMKKTTVTYDEMNYDFKAKMNKPVMDLIFARNNQLRSVYNGYQLIDNR
;
A
#
# COMPACT_ATOMS: atom_id res chain seq x y z
N MET A 1 -26.17 -56.84 -5.06
CA MET A 1 -26.70 -55.49 -4.74
C MET A 1 -25.68 -54.70 -3.93
N MET A 2 -24.46 -54.50 -4.45
CA MET A 2 -23.35 -53.88 -3.70
C MET A 2 -22.26 -53.31 -4.63
N ARG A 3 -22.67 -52.58 -5.68
CA ARG A 3 -21.75 -51.86 -6.60
C ARG A 3 -22.25 -50.48 -7.05
N LEU A 4 -23.32 -49.93 -6.44
CA LEU A 4 -23.83 -48.59 -6.76
C LEU A 4 -23.36 -47.49 -5.78
N PHE A 5 -22.85 -47.84 -4.59
CA PHE A 5 -22.45 -46.84 -3.58
C PHE A 5 -21.03 -46.28 -3.77
N SER A 6 -20.20 -46.84 -4.65
CA SER A 6 -18.82 -46.37 -4.86
C SER A 6 -18.69 -45.23 -5.88
N TYR A 7 -19.70 -45.02 -6.73
CA TYR A 7 -19.68 -43.97 -7.77
C TYR A 7 -20.26 -42.63 -7.30
N ILE A 8 -21.14 -42.64 -6.30
CA ILE A 8 -21.77 -41.42 -5.76
C ILE A 8 -20.76 -40.61 -4.93
N SER A 9 -19.83 -41.27 -4.23
CA SER A 9 -18.78 -40.57 -3.44
C SER A 9 -17.74 -39.85 -4.31
N PHE A 10 -17.44 -40.35 -5.51
CA PHE A 10 -16.50 -39.69 -6.43
C PHE A 10 -17.10 -38.44 -7.10
N ILE A 11 -18.41 -38.44 -7.37
CA ILE A 11 -19.11 -37.29 -7.96
C ILE A 11 -19.28 -36.17 -6.92
N LEU A 12 -19.52 -36.50 -5.64
CA LEU A 12 -19.61 -35.51 -4.56
C LEU A 12 -18.25 -34.88 -4.19
N LEU A 13 -17.14 -35.60 -4.32
CA LEU A 13 -15.80 -35.02 -4.17
C LEU A 13 -15.44 -34.08 -5.34
N ALA A 14 -15.83 -34.42 -6.57
CA ALA A 14 -15.61 -33.57 -7.74
C ALA A 14 -16.51 -32.32 -7.78
N LEU A 15 -17.71 -32.37 -7.18
CA LEU A 15 -18.60 -31.20 -7.08
C LEU A 15 -18.10 -30.17 -6.05
N ASN A 16 -17.46 -30.61 -4.97
CA ASN A 16 -16.88 -29.70 -3.98
C ASN A 16 -15.59 -29.03 -4.48
N THR A 17 -14.74 -29.73 -5.25
CA THR A 17 -13.52 -29.10 -5.81
C THR A 17 -13.83 -28.03 -6.85
N ASN A 18 -14.93 -28.14 -7.59
CA ASN A 18 -15.35 -27.14 -8.57
C ASN A 18 -15.88 -25.84 -7.93
N LEU A 19 -16.60 -25.92 -6.81
CA LEU A 19 -17.05 -24.74 -6.05
C LEU A 19 -15.87 -23.95 -5.46
N TYR A 20 -14.85 -24.65 -4.94
CA TYR A 20 -13.61 -24.02 -4.47
C TYR A 20 -12.80 -23.38 -5.62
N GLY A 21 -12.76 -24.02 -6.79
CA GLY A 21 -12.05 -23.51 -7.97
C GLY A 21 -12.69 -22.26 -8.61
N GLN A 22 -14.01 -22.19 -8.66
CA GLN A 22 -14.73 -21.02 -9.19
C GLN A 22 -14.54 -19.79 -8.27
N ASN A 23 -14.73 -19.96 -6.97
CA ASN A 23 -14.53 -18.87 -5.99
C ASN A 23 -13.09 -18.33 -6.00
N ALA A 24 -12.08 -19.19 -6.16
CA ALA A 24 -10.69 -18.76 -6.23
C ALA A 24 -10.38 -17.90 -7.48
N ASN A 25 -10.90 -18.29 -8.65
CA ASN A 25 -10.70 -17.51 -9.88
C ASN A 25 -11.39 -16.15 -9.83
N ASP A 26 -12.59 -16.08 -9.25
CA ASP A 26 -13.32 -14.82 -9.12
C ASP A 26 -12.62 -13.86 -8.15
N CYS A 27 -12.10 -14.35 -7.02
CA CYS A 27 -11.34 -13.51 -6.10
C CYS A 27 -9.99 -13.03 -6.68
N LYS A 28 -9.36 -13.81 -7.58
CA LYS A 28 -8.15 -13.37 -8.28
C LYS A 28 -8.47 -12.24 -9.26
N LYS A 29 -9.59 -12.35 -9.99
CA LYS A 29 -10.08 -11.28 -10.87
C LYS A 29 -10.43 -10.02 -10.08
N GLU A 30 -11.07 -10.17 -8.91
CA GLU A 30 -11.37 -9.02 -8.05
C GLU A 30 -10.10 -8.33 -7.55
N LEU A 31 -9.12 -9.09 -7.03
CA LEU A 31 -7.82 -8.53 -6.63
C LEU A 31 -7.10 -7.83 -7.78
N SER A 32 -7.11 -8.43 -8.97
CA SER A 32 -6.52 -7.83 -10.16
C SER A 32 -7.26 -6.54 -10.54
N ALA A 33 -8.60 -6.53 -10.53
CA ALA A 33 -9.39 -5.34 -10.82
C ALA A 33 -9.13 -4.21 -9.81
N ILE A 34 -8.99 -4.54 -8.52
CA ILE A 34 -8.62 -3.56 -7.48
C ILE A 34 -7.22 -3.02 -7.74
N ASN A 35 -6.25 -3.89 -8.03
CA ASN A 35 -4.90 -3.47 -8.36
C ASN A 35 -4.87 -2.59 -9.61
N SER A 36 -5.68 -2.89 -10.63
CA SER A 36 -5.82 -2.04 -11.81
C SER A 36 -6.47 -0.71 -11.48
N VAL A 37 -7.48 -0.64 -10.61
CA VAL A 37 -8.05 0.65 -10.17
C VAL A 37 -7.02 1.44 -9.35
N MET A 38 -6.29 0.78 -8.46
CA MET A 38 -5.26 1.41 -7.63
C MET A 38 -3.99 1.77 -8.40
N GLY A 39 -3.71 1.09 -9.51
CA GLY A 39 -2.51 1.19 -10.32
C GLY A 39 -2.67 2.05 -11.56
N ASN A 40 -3.85 2.01 -12.18
CA ASN A 40 -4.24 2.84 -13.33
C ASN A 40 -5.04 4.06 -12.89
N MET A 41 -4.94 4.45 -11.62
CA MET A 41 -5.46 5.75 -11.21
C MET A 41 -4.64 6.82 -11.91
N ASP A 42 -5.25 7.45 -12.91
CA ASP A 42 -4.71 8.65 -13.54
C ASP A 42 -4.37 9.68 -12.45
N PHE A 43 -3.34 10.48 -12.72
CA PHE A 43 -2.98 11.57 -11.83
C PHE A 43 -4.21 12.45 -11.54
N PRO A 44 -4.30 13.02 -10.32
CA PRO A 44 -5.41 13.92 -10.00
C PRO A 44 -5.49 15.04 -11.05
N ARG A 45 -6.71 15.38 -11.46
CA ARG A 45 -6.98 16.53 -12.33
C ARG A 45 -6.65 17.84 -11.61
N ASP A 46 -6.66 18.96 -12.34
CA ASP A 46 -6.23 20.29 -11.84
C ASP A 46 -6.94 20.72 -10.54
N ASP A 47 -8.19 20.30 -10.33
CA ASP A 47 -9.04 20.63 -9.19
C ASP A 47 -9.24 19.47 -8.19
N GLN A 48 -8.51 18.37 -8.39
CA GLN A 48 -8.70 17.13 -7.64
C GLN A 48 -7.50 16.87 -6.73
N VAL A 49 -7.78 16.45 -5.49
CA VAL A 49 -6.76 16.00 -4.55
C VAL A 49 -7.12 14.60 -4.10
N TYR A 50 -6.16 13.68 -4.24
CA TYR A 50 -6.26 12.36 -3.66
C TYR A 50 -5.71 12.42 -2.23
N TYR A 51 -6.48 11.88 -1.30
CA TYR A 51 -6.10 11.68 0.09
C TYR A 51 -6.03 10.20 0.40
N LEU A 52 -4.93 9.78 1.01
CA LEU A 52 -4.71 8.42 1.45
C LEU A 52 -4.13 8.46 2.87
N LYS A 53 -4.81 7.81 3.81
CA LYS A 53 -4.34 7.62 5.18
C LYS A 53 -4.29 6.14 5.50
N TYR A 54 -3.14 5.68 5.97
CA TYR A 54 -2.95 4.30 6.37
C TYR A 54 -1.90 4.20 7.48
N SER A 55 -1.94 3.09 8.21
CA SER A 55 -0.93 2.75 9.20
C SER A 55 -0.18 1.50 8.80
N THR A 56 1.11 1.44 9.15
CA THR A 56 1.92 0.24 9.03
C THR A 56 2.47 -0.20 10.37
N LYS A 57 2.38 -1.51 10.63
CA LYS A 57 2.93 -2.16 11.81
C LYS A 57 3.79 -3.33 11.38
N SER A 58 5.05 -3.31 11.79
CA SER A 58 5.99 -4.40 11.51
C SER A 58 6.39 -5.11 12.80
N MET A 59 6.50 -6.42 12.73
CA MET A 59 7.03 -7.29 13.78
C MET A 59 8.31 -7.94 13.26
N MET A 60 9.37 -7.94 14.07
CA MET A 60 10.65 -8.57 13.76
C MET A 60 10.66 -10.03 14.23
N TRP A 61 11.57 -10.83 13.69
CA TRP A 61 11.84 -12.17 14.25
C TRP A 61 12.60 -12.13 15.56
N ASP A 62 13.52 -11.18 15.67
CA ASP A 62 14.26 -10.90 16.90
C ASP A 62 13.40 -10.01 17.81
N GLU A 63 12.89 -10.60 18.90
CA GLU A 63 12.04 -9.92 19.87
C GLU A 63 12.82 -8.92 20.73
N THR A 64 14.16 -8.94 20.71
CA THR A 64 14.99 -7.93 21.39
C THR A 64 15.00 -6.60 20.63
N ILE A 65 14.72 -6.63 19.33
CA ILE A 65 14.57 -5.42 18.52
C ILE A 65 13.20 -4.83 18.86
N THR A 66 13.21 -3.65 19.49
CA THR A 66 11.97 -2.92 19.75
C THR A 66 11.27 -2.68 18.42
N PRO A 67 10.03 -3.18 18.24
CA PRO A 67 9.32 -2.97 16.99
C PRO A 67 9.23 -1.46 16.72
N ALA A 68 9.40 -1.07 15.46
CA ALA A 68 9.07 0.29 15.07
C ALA A 68 7.63 0.56 15.51
N LYS A 69 7.40 1.71 16.17
CA LYS A 69 6.05 2.16 16.51
C LYS A 69 5.19 2.13 15.25
N ASP A 70 3.90 1.83 15.41
CA ASP A 70 2.93 1.91 14.32
C ASP A 70 3.10 3.27 13.63
N ILE A 71 3.43 3.24 12.33
CA ILE A 71 3.70 4.45 11.55
C ILE A 71 2.41 4.80 10.82
N GLU A 72 1.79 5.90 11.22
CA GLU A 72 0.72 6.52 10.45
C GLU A 72 1.33 7.30 9.29
N ILE A 73 0.76 7.10 8.11
CA ILE A 73 1.19 7.70 6.86
C ILE A 73 -0.02 8.39 6.25
N GLU A 74 0.14 9.67 5.96
CA GLU A 74 -0.84 10.48 5.23
C GLU A 74 -0.21 10.99 3.94
N ILE A 75 -0.94 10.83 2.84
CA ILE A 75 -0.52 11.26 1.51
C ILE A 75 -1.61 12.17 0.96
N LEU A 76 -1.21 13.37 0.55
CA LEU A 76 -2.03 14.27 -0.28
C LEU A 76 -1.35 14.41 -1.63
N MET A 77 -2.08 14.14 -2.69
CA MET A 77 -1.58 14.24 -4.05
C MET A 77 -2.52 15.09 -4.89
N SER A 78 -1.99 16.12 -5.53
CA SER A 78 -2.66 16.81 -6.64
C SER A 78 -1.88 16.58 -7.92
N LYS A 79 -2.36 17.15 -9.04
CA LYS A 79 -1.64 17.12 -10.31
C LYS A 79 -0.18 17.55 -10.19
N ASP A 80 0.08 18.60 -9.40
CA ASP A 80 1.36 19.31 -9.36
C ASP A 80 2.15 19.10 -8.08
N GLN A 81 1.57 18.44 -7.07
CA GLN A 81 2.16 18.36 -5.73
C GLN A 81 1.94 17.01 -5.06
N LEU A 82 2.91 16.64 -4.22
CA LEU A 82 2.83 15.50 -3.32
C LEU A 82 3.24 15.93 -1.91
N HIS A 83 2.37 15.69 -0.94
CA HIS A 83 2.69 15.78 0.47
C HIS A 83 2.68 14.36 1.04
N TYR A 84 3.75 13.99 1.73
CA TYR A 84 3.89 12.70 2.41
C TYR A 84 4.24 12.97 3.87
N LEU A 85 3.39 12.52 4.78
CA LEU A 85 3.51 12.78 6.21
C LEU A 85 3.61 11.42 6.92
N ALA A 86 4.75 11.10 7.52
CA ALA A 86 4.97 9.81 8.16
C ALA A 86 5.83 9.95 9.42
N GLY A 87 5.19 10.07 10.58
CA GLY A 87 5.86 10.20 11.88
C GLY A 87 6.94 11.31 11.90
N ASP A 88 8.20 10.87 11.90
CA ASP A 88 9.38 11.74 11.96
C ASP A 88 9.74 12.39 10.61
N ILE A 89 9.26 11.83 9.51
CA ILE A 89 9.56 12.27 8.15
C ILE A 89 8.36 12.99 7.57
N VAL A 90 8.59 14.17 7.01
CA VAL A 90 7.61 14.91 6.22
C VAL A 90 8.25 15.30 4.90
N MET A 91 7.56 15.08 3.79
CA MET A 91 8.03 15.46 2.48
C MET A 91 6.98 16.33 1.78
N PHE A 92 7.43 17.43 1.19
CA PHE A 92 6.64 18.29 0.33
C PHE A 92 7.34 18.44 -1.00
N GLN A 93 6.63 18.22 -2.09
CA GLN A 93 7.20 18.27 -3.42
C GLN A 93 6.24 18.91 -4.41
N ASP A 94 6.76 19.75 -5.31
CA ASP A 94 6.07 20.20 -6.53
C ASP A 94 6.88 19.86 -7.80
N MET A 95 6.59 20.52 -8.93
CA MET A 95 7.31 20.30 -10.18
C MET A 95 8.79 20.69 -10.16
N ARG A 96 9.21 21.55 -9.22
CA ARG A 96 10.57 22.11 -9.18
C ARG A 96 11.31 21.63 -7.95
N ASP A 97 10.68 21.74 -6.79
CA ASP A 97 11.34 21.54 -5.52
C ASP A 97 10.82 20.31 -4.80
N ALA A 98 11.72 19.59 -4.14
CA ALA A 98 11.40 18.55 -3.16
C ALA A 98 12.09 18.89 -1.84
N PHE A 99 11.30 18.87 -0.76
CA PHE A 99 11.77 19.09 0.59
C PHE A 99 11.47 17.88 1.45
N MET A 100 12.49 17.28 2.05
CA MET A 100 12.35 16.24 3.06
C MET A 100 12.77 16.79 4.42
N ILE A 101 11.91 16.66 5.41
CA ILE A 101 12.09 17.14 6.77
C ILE A 101 12.22 15.93 7.68
N ILE A 102 13.33 15.83 8.42
CA ILE A 102 13.58 14.82 9.45
C ILE A 102 13.53 15.52 10.79
N LYS A 103 12.38 15.43 11.48
CA LYS A 103 12.07 16.24 12.66
C LYS A 103 13.04 15.96 13.82
N SER A 104 13.33 14.68 14.08
CA SER A 104 14.22 14.23 15.16
C SER A 104 15.65 14.78 15.02
N ARG A 105 16.09 15.00 13.78
CA ARG A 105 17.42 15.53 13.46
C ARG A 105 17.42 17.04 13.22
N LYS A 106 16.25 17.68 13.28
CA LYS A 106 16.04 19.08 12.87
C LYS A 106 16.72 19.36 11.53
N MET A 107 16.43 18.54 10.52
CA MET A 107 17.08 18.61 9.23
C MET A 107 16.05 18.81 8.13
N ILE A 108 16.36 19.68 7.16
CA ILE A 108 15.61 19.86 5.93
C ILE A 108 16.57 19.61 4.77
N MET A 109 16.23 18.63 3.94
CA MET A 109 16.93 18.36 2.69
C MET A 109 16.13 18.98 1.55
N TRP A 110 16.77 19.82 0.75
CA TRP A 110 16.20 20.41 -0.45
C TRP A 110 16.86 19.78 -1.66
N SER A 111 16.07 19.26 -2.59
CA SER A 111 16.55 18.71 -3.85
C SER A 111 15.66 19.11 -5.00
N THR A 112 16.14 18.89 -6.22
CA THR A 112 15.33 19.02 -7.43
C THR A 112 14.26 17.93 -7.43
N SER A 113 13.06 18.28 -7.87
CA SER A 113 11.93 17.35 -7.91
C SER A 113 12.15 16.27 -8.98
N ALA A 114 12.39 15.04 -8.55
CA ALA A 114 12.39 13.88 -9.43
C ALA A 114 10.99 13.36 -9.77
N ILE A 115 9.93 14.07 -9.34
CA ILE A 115 8.55 13.59 -9.50
C ILE A 115 8.15 13.55 -10.97
N TYR A 116 8.65 14.41 -11.86
CA TYR A 116 8.12 14.48 -13.24
C TYR A 116 8.97 13.77 -14.29
N GLU A 117 10.29 13.68 -14.11
CA GLU A 117 11.15 13.10 -15.15
C GLU A 117 10.95 11.59 -15.33
N ASP A 118 10.39 10.90 -14.34
CA ASP A 118 10.28 9.42 -14.34
C ASP A 118 9.00 8.90 -13.62
N ARG A 119 7.97 9.75 -13.48
CA ARG A 119 6.78 9.41 -12.66
C ARG A 119 5.99 8.24 -13.20
N GLN A 120 5.77 8.27 -14.51
CA GLN A 120 4.95 7.29 -15.19
C GLN A 120 5.63 5.93 -15.14
N ALA A 121 6.94 5.88 -15.45
CA ALA A 121 7.73 4.66 -15.34
C ALA A 121 7.74 4.10 -13.90
N LYS A 122 7.89 4.95 -12.87
CA LYS A 122 7.84 4.49 -11.47
C LYS A 122 6.46 3.96 -11.05
N MET A 123 5.37 4.54 -11.55
CA MET A 123 4.04 4.00 -11.30
C MET A 123 3.82 2.69 -12.07
N GLU A 124 4.26 2.62 -13.32
CA GLU A 124 4.25 1.40 -14.12
C GLU A 124 5.05 0.28 -13.45
N ASP A 125 6.26 0.55 -12.94
CA ASP A 125 7.07 -0.40 -12.19
C ASP A 125 6.34 -0.93 -10.94
N LEU A 126 5.60 -0.06 -10.25
CA LEU A 126 4.83 -0.44 -9.07
C LEU A 126 3.60 -1.29 -9.43
N VAL A 127 2.95 -1.01 -10.56
CA VAL A 127 1.89 -1.85 -11.12
C VAL A 127 2.45 -3.21 -11.54
N VAL A 128 3.53 -3.22 -12.31
CA VAL A 128 4.23 -4.45 -12.75
C VAL A 128 4.67 -5.29 -11.56
N PHE A 129 5.20 -4.66 -10.51
CA PHE A 129 5.57 -5.37 -9.28
C PHE A 129 4.36 -6.03 -8.60
N ARG A 130 3.23 -5.31 -8.50
CA ARG A 130 1.99 -5.86 -7.91
C ARG A 130 1.41 -7.00 -8.74
N ASP A 131 1.40 -6.86 -10.05
CA ASP A 131 0.90 -7.90 -10.97
C ASP A 131 1.81 -9.13 -10.92
N THR A 132 3.13 -8.92 -10.97
CA THR A 132 4.12 -9.99 -10.78
C THR A 132 3.91 -10.70 -9.45
N LEU A 133 3.67 -9.95 -8.37
CA LEU A 133 3.42 -10.53 -7.06
C LEU A 133 2.16 -11.40 -7.03
N LEU A 134 1.06 -10.94 -7.66
CA LEU A 134 -0.17 -11.72 -7.80
C LEU A 134 0.01 -12.95 -8.70
N GLU A 135 0.82 -12.87 -9.75
CA GLU A 135 1.16 -14.01 -10.61
C GLU A 135 1.99 -15.06 -9.87
N LEU A 136 2.89 -14.62 -9.00
CA LEU A 136 3.70 -15.51 -8.18
C LEU A 136 2.94 -16.10 -6.98
N CYS A 137 1.65 -15.77 -6.82
CA CYS A 137 0.80 -16.29 -5.75
C CYS A 137 -0.39 -17.08 -6.31
N THR A 138 -0.84 -18.06 -5.54
CA THR A 138 -2.13 -18.72 -5.74
C THR A 138 -3.10 -18.32 -4.62
N ILE A 139 -4.40 -18.23 -4.93
CA ILE A 139 -5.40 -18.01 -3.88
C ILE A 139 -5.64 -19.34 -3.17
N LYS A 140 -5.33 -19.36 -1.88
CA LYS A 140 -5.52 -20.50 -0.99
C LYS A 140 -6.93 -20.54 -0.42
N SER A 141 -7.48 -19.38 -0.04
CA SER A 141 -8.87 -19.24 0.37
C SER A 141 -9.40 -17.85 0.06
N CYS A 142 -10.72 -17.76 -0.09
CA CYS A 142 -11.44 -16.51 -0.27
C CYS A 142 -12.77 -16.61 0.48
N ASP A 143 -12.78 -16.05 1.68
CA ASP A 143 -13.84 -16.25 2.64
C ASP A 143 -14.54 -14.92 2.93
N LYS A 144 -15.86 -14.95 3.12
CA LYS A 144 -16.59 -13.80 3.65
C LYS A 144 -16.36 -13.73 5.16
N VAL A 145 -16.05 -12.54 5.66
CA VAL A 145 -15.87 -12.28 7.10
C VAL A 145 -16.62 -11.01 7.47
N SER A 146 -17.21 -10.98 8.65
CA SER A 146 -17.83 -9.78 9.21
C SER A 146 -16.94 -9.21 10.30
N LEU A 147 -16.49 -7.97 10.15
CA LEU A 147 -15.72 -7.24 11.16
C LEU A 147 -16.44 -5.94 11.48
N ASP A 148 -16.76 -5.71 12.75
CA ASP A 148 -17.44 -4.50 13.23
C ASP A 148 -18.74 -4.17 12.46
N GLY A 149 -19.48 -5.22 12.05
CA GLY A 149 -20.72 -5.10 11.29
C GLY A 149 -20.54 -4.85 9.78
N VAL A 150 -19.30 -4.81 9.28
CA VAL A 150 -18.99 -4.65 7.85
C VAL A 150 -18.64 -6.02 7.25
N GLU A 151 -19.34 -6.40 6.17
CA GLU A 151 -18.99 -7.58 5.39
C GLU A 151 -17.75 -7.31 4.53
N LEU A 152 -16.71 -8.12 4.71
CA LEU A 152 -15.45 -8.06 3.99
C LEU A 152 -15.17 -9.41 3.33
N LYS A 153 -14.32 -9.40 2.31
CA LYS A 153 -13.70 -10.61 1.77
C LYS A 153 -12.28 -10.73 2.31
N LYS A 154 -11.97 -11.88 2.91
CA LYS A 154 -10.64 -12.28 3.35
C LYS A 154 -10.03 -13.20 2.30
N ILE A 155 -9.01 -12.71 1.62
CA ILE A 155 -8.33 -13.42 0.54
C ILE A 155 -6.94 -13.82 1.03
N ILE A 156 -6.67 -15.12 1.04
CA ILE A 156 -5.37 -15.66 1.42
C ILE A 156 -4.59 -16.04 0.17
N LEU A 157 -3.44 -15.41 -0.01
CA LEU A 157 -2.49 -15.65 -1.08
C LEU A 157 -1.34 -16.52 -0.55
N GLN A 158 -1.04 -17.60 -1.27
CA GLN A 158 0.09 -18.49 -1.02
C GLN A 158 1.16 -18.25 -2.09
N PRO A 159 2.34 -17.74 -1.73
CA PRO A 159 3.45 -17.58 -2.66
C PRO A 159 3.95 -18.93 -3.20
N ASN A 160 4.29 -18.98 -4.48
CA ASN A 160 5.03 -20.08 -5.08
C ASN A 160 6.49 -20.10 -4.62
N GLU A 161 7.25 -21.14 -4.97
CA GLU A 161 8.64 -21.27 -4.53
C GLU A 161 9.53 -20.09 -4.95
N ARG A 162 9.28 -19.50 -6.13
CA ARG A 162 10.02 -18.34 -6.62
C ARG A 162 9.79 -17.13 -5.72
N ALA A 163 8.54 -16.78 -5.42
CA ALA A 163 8.26 -15.68 -4.48
C ALA A 163 8.78 -15.96 -3.07
N ARG A 164 8.65 -17.20 -2.55
CA ARG A 164 9.25 -17.57 -1.24
C ARG A 164 10.77 -17.40 -1.23
N LYS A 165 11.44 -17.73 -2.33
CA LYS A 165 12.91 -17.63 -2.43
C LYS A 165 13.38 -16.18 -2.55
N TYR A 166 12.79 -15.41 -3.46
CA TYR A 166 13.29 -14.07 -3.81
C TYR A 166 12.67 -12.96 -2.96
N LEU A 167 11.36 -13.04 -2.71
CA LEU A 167 10.63 -12.04 -1.90
C LEU A 167 10.55 -12.44 -0.43
N LYS A 168 10.97 -13.66 -0.08
CA LYS A 168 10.97 -14.19 1.30
C LYS A 168 9.58 -14.15 1.94
N LEU A 169 8.52 -14.24 1.15
CA LEU A 169 7.12 -14.22 1.59
C LEU A 169 6.66 -15.63 1.96
N GLU A 170 5.98 -15.80 3.09
CA GLU A 170 5.36 -17.07 3.49
C GLU A 170 3.87 -17.10 3.15
N LYS A 171 3.17 -15.98 3.39
CA LYS A 171 1.72 -15.82 3.16
C LYS A 171 1.40 -14.34 3.01
N MET A 172 0.37 -14.03 2.23
CA MET A 172 -0.27 -12.72 2.24
C MET A 172 -1.77 -12.88 2.50
N GLU A 173 -2.34 -11.95 3.26
CA GLU A 173 -3.76 -11.87 3.56
C GLU A 173 -4.26 -10.48 3.21
N VAL A 174 -5.35 -10.41 2.44
CA VAL A 174 -5.98 -9.17 2.02
C VAL A 174 -7.41 -9.16 2.55
N LEU A 175 -7.77 -8.11 3.31
CA LEU A 175 -9.15 -7.81 3.67
C LEU A 175 -9.66 -6.72 2.73
N TYR A 176 -10.63 -7.10 1.90
CA TYR A 176 -11.23 -6.26 0.87
C TYR A 176 -12.68 -5.94 1.25
N ASN A 177 -13.10 -4.69 1.10
CA ASN A 177 -14.51 -4.32 1.22
C ASN A 177 -15.13 -4.23 -0.19
N PRO A 178 -16.05 -5.16 -0.53
CA PRO A 178 -16.66 -5.20 -1.86
C PRO A 178 -17.62 -4.04 -2.14
N GLU A 179 -18.24 -3.46 -1.13
CA GLU A 179 -19.16 -2.31 -1.27
C GLU A 179 -18.39 -1.04 -1.64
N LYS A 180 -17.32 -0.75 -0.89
CA LYS A 180 -16.44 0.41 -1.10
C LYS A 180 -15.42 0.22 -2.22
N LYS A 181 -15.26 -1.02 -2.71
CA LYS A 181 -14.29 -1.42 -3.74
C LYS A 181 -12.84 -1.03 -3.39
N TRP A 182 -12.44 -1.27 -2.14
CA TRP A 182 -11.13 -0.86 -1.65
C TRP A 182 -10.50 -1.88 -0.69
N ILE A 183 -9.18 -1.83 -0.51
CA ILE A 183 -8.47 -2.70 0.44
C ILE A 183 -8.48 -2.05 1.81
N ASN A 184 -8.98 -2.75 2.83
CA ASN A 184 -8.95 -2.28 4.22
C ASN A 184 -7.66 -2.67 4.94
N LYS A 185 -7.15 -3.87 4.69
CA LYS A 185 -5.96 -4.37 5.39
C LYS A 185 -5.18 -5.35 4.53
N VAL A 186 -3.86 -5.28 4.60
CA VAL A 186 -2.94 -6.27 4.04
C VAL A 186 -2.05 -6.76 5.17
N VAL A 187 -1.96 -8.08 5.34
CA VAL A 187 -1.01 -8.71 6.27
C VAL A 187 -0.05 -9.55 5.44
N ILE A 188 1.24 -9.31 5.62
CA ILE A 188 2.33 -10.01 4.96
C ILE A 188 3.09 -10.78 6.01
N ASP A 189 3.07 -12.11 5.94
CA ASP A 189 3.92 -12.97 6.75
C ASP A 189 5.16 -13.33 5.93
N TYR A 190 6.33 -13.14 6.51
CA TYR A 190 7.60 -13.45 5.88
C TYR A 190 8.16 -14.79 6.36
N THR A 191 9.11 -15.33 5.61
CA THR A 191 9.93 -16.47 6.05
C THR A 191 10.99 -16.01 7.05
N ARG A 192 11.58 -16.94 7.81
CA ARG A 192 12.71 -16.65 8.72
C ARG A 192 13.99 -16.12 8.03
N LYS A 193 14.05 -16.15 6.69
CA LYS A 193 15.18 -15.58 5.92
C LYS A 193 15.06 -14.06 5.75
N HIS A 194 13.92 -13.49 6.10
CA HIS A 194 13.67 -12.06 6.14
C HIS A 194 13.90 -11.54 7.57
N GLU A 195 14.25 -10.25 7.74
CA GLU A 195 14.42 -9.64 9.06
C GLU A 195 13.07 -9.42 9.79
N MET A 196 12.08 -8.94 9.04
CA MET A 196 10.69 -8.85 9.47
C MET A 196 10.05 -10.23 9.50
N LYS A 197 9.22 -10.47 10.52
CA LYS A 197 8.32 -11.61 10.68
C LYS A 197 6.97 -11.34 10.01
N LYS A 198 6.43 -10.15 10.24
CA LYS A 198 5.10 -9.75 9.76
C LYS A 198 5.05 -8.25 9.52
N THR A 199 4.36 -7.84 8.46
CA THR A 199 3.95 -6.45 8.25
C THR A 199 2.45 -6.39 8.07
N THR A 200 1.79 -5.47 8.76
CA THR A 200 0.36 -5.20 8.62
C THR A 200 0.20 -3.77 8.14
N VAL A 201 -0.46 -3.59 7.00
CA VAL A 201 -0.86 -2.30 6.46
C VAL A 201 -2.37 -2.18 6.64
N THR A 202 -2.84 -1.15 7.32
CA THR A 202 -4.27 -0.87 7.51
C THR A 202 -4.61 0.44 6.82
N TYR A 203 -5.52 0.42 5.86
CA TYR A 203 -5.98 1.59 5.15
C TYR A 203 -7.17 2.18 5.91
N ASP A 204 -6.97 3.36 6.46
CA ASP A 204 -7.96 4.04 7.30
C ASP A 204 -8.87 4.92 6.44
N GLU A 205 -8.30 5.61 5.45
CA GLU A 205 -9.05 6.46 4.52
C GLU A 205 -8.41 6.48 3.12
N MET A 206 -9.27 6.44 2.10
CA MET A 206 -8.92 6.72 0.71
C MET A 206 -10.03 7.56 0.10
N ASN A 207 -9.70 8.78 -0.30
CA ASN A 207 -10.64 9.72 -0.89
C ASN A 207 -10.00 10.34 -2.13
N TYR A 208 -10.50 9.97 -3.31
CA TYR A 208 -9.99 10.46 -4.59
C TYR A 208 -10.59 11.80 -5.01
N ASP A 209 -11.52 12.39 -4.25
CA ASP A 209 -12.06 13.74 -4.49
C ASP A 209 -12.02 14.58 -3.21
N PHE A 210 -10.88 14.52 -2.52
CA PHE A 210 -10.68 15.21 -1.26
C PHE A 210 -10.66 16.73 -1.47
N LYS A 211 -11.51 17.46 -0.76
CA LYS A 211 -11.61 18.92 -0.88
C LYS A 211 -10.55 19.60 -0.02
N ALA A 212 -9.32 19.67 -0.52
CA ALA A 212 -8.22 20.38 0.11
C ALA A 212 -7.56 21.38 -0.84
N LYS A 213 -7.15 22.53 -0.29
CA LYS A 213 -6.28 23.47 -0.97
C LYS A 213 -4.83 23.17 -0.61
N MET A 214 -4.06 22.70 -1.59
CA MET A 214 -2.61 22.52 -1.42
C MET A 214 -1.90 23.86 -1.68
N ASN A 215 -0.99 24.25 -0.79
CA ASN A 215 -0.27 25.52 -0.90
C ASN A 215 0.78 25.43 -2.02
N LYS A 216 0.69 26.33 -3.01
CA LYS A 216 1.64 26.45 -4.12
C LYS A 216 2.39 27.79 -4.03
N PRO A 217 3.71 27.83 -4.28
CA PRO A 217 4.65 26.70 -4.45
C PRO A 217 4.93 25.95 -3.14
N VAL A 218 5.46 24.72 -3.18
CA VAL A 218 5.79 24.00 -1.91
C VAL A 218 6.88 24.71 -1.10
N MET A 219 7.71 25.53 -1.74
CA MET A 219 8.70 26.36 -1.07
C MET A 219 8.07 27.25 0.01
N ASP A 220 6.83 27.71 -0.20
CA ASP A 220 6.10 28.54 0.77
C ASP A 220 5.75 27.77 2.06
N LEU A 221 5.80 26.44 2.05
CA LEU A 221 5.64 25.62 3.26
C LEU A 221 6.90 25.63 4.12
N ILE A 222 8.07 25.89 3.54
CA ILE A 222 9.38 25.84 4.20
C ILE A 222 9.90 27.23 4.57
N PHE A 223 9.79 28.17 3.64
CA PHE A 223 10.33 29.52 3.78
C PHE A 223 9.23 30.56 4.05
N ALA A 224 9.61 31.62 4.76
CA ALA A 224 8.84 32.84 4.89
C ALA A 224 9.13 33.79 3.72
N ARG A 225 8.34 34.86 3.58
CA ARG A 225 8.47 35.85 2.48
C ARG A 225 9.84 36.55 2.42
N ASN A 226 10.60 36.54 3.51
CA ASN A 226 11.95 37.11 3.59
C ASN A 226 13.04 36.08 3.26
N ASN A 227 12.69 34.95 2.65
CA ASN A 227 13.58 33.82 2.32
C ASN A 227 14.28 33.16 3.53
N GLN A 228 13.83 33.44 4.76
CA GLN A 228 14.27 32.70 5.94
C GLN A 228 13.38 31.47 6.14
N LEU A 229 13.92 30.45 6.82
CA LEU A 229 13.10 29.33 7.28
C LEU A 229 11.94 29.85 8.13
N ARG A 230 10.74 29.26 7.96
CA ARG A 230 9.60 29.56 8.82
C ARG A 230 9.94 29.27 10.28
N SER A 231 9.28 29.99 11.19
CA SER A 231 9.51 29.87 12.65
C SER A 231 9.36 28.45 13.19
N VAL A 232 8.48 27.63 12.61
CA VAL A 232 8.30 26.21 12.97
C VAL A 232 9.57 25.37 12.73
N TYR A 233 10.46 25.82 11.84
CA TYR A 233 11.74 25.18 11.52
C TYR A 233 12.93 25.91 12.14
N ASN A 234 12.70 26.74 13.17
CA ASN A 234 13.82 27.42 13.84
C ASN A 234 14.82 26.40 14.42
N GLY A 235 16.11 26.63 14.14
CA GLY A 235 17.19 25.72 14.52
C GLY A 235 17.29 24.45 13.68
N TYR A 236 16.56 24.34 12.56
CA TYR A 236 16.78 23.27 11.60
C TYR A 236 17.98 23.60 10.71
N GLN A 237 18.77 22.57 10.38
CA GLN A 237 19.81 22.64 9.35
C GLN A 237 19.18 22.40 7.98
N LEU A 238 19.38 23.35 7.06
CA LEU A 238 19.03 23.18 5.65
C LEU A 238 20.25 22.63 4.88
N ILE A 239 20.03 21.55 4.13
CA ILE A 239 21.01 20.94 3.23
C ILE A 239 20.45 21.06 1.81
N ASP A 240 21.14 21.80 0.93
CA ASP A 240 20.74 22.02 -0.46
C ASP A 240 21.51 21.07 -1.39
N ASN A 241 20.77 20.20 -2.08
CA ASN A 241 21.26 19.15 -2.97
C ASN A 241 20.71 19.30 -4.41
N ARG A 242 20.33 20.51 -4.80
CA ARG A 242 19.86 20.80 -6.17
C ARG A 242 21.00 20.83 -7.18
#